data_AF-A0A7S3CEK0-F1
#
_entry.id   AF-A0A7S3CEK0-F1
#
_cell.length_a   1.000
_cell.length_b   1.000
_cell.length_c   1.000
_cell.angle_alpha   90.00
_cell.angle_beta   90.00
_cell.angle_gamma   90.00
#
_symmetry.space_group_name_H-M   'P 1'
#
loop_
_entity.id
_entity.type
_entity.pdbx_description
1 polymer ?
#
loop_
_entity_poly.entity_id
_entity_poly.type
_entity_poly.pdbx_seq_one_letter_code
_entity_poly.pdbx_strand_id
1 'polypeptide(L)'
;HSPFSQVQLAQAVLQRKLYAGRLEDEELDSLAVIAMGGVAAEAIKYEEVIGQTEDLFDLQSLMNKSQKELSDSEQQNLTRWAVSRAVGLLRENSDAYERLMEKMSQNATVFECIQAIEGL
;
A
#
# COMPACT_ATOMS: atom_id res chain seq x y z
N HIS A 1 7.26 -23.30 3.68
CA HIS A 1 6.14 -22.56 4.30
C HIS A 1 6.69 -21.53 5.26
N SER A 2 6.63 -20.25 4.89
CA SER A 2 6.68 -19.10 5.79
C SER A 2 5.87 -17.98 5.12
N PRO A 3 4.83 -17.41 5.76
CA PRO A 3 3.84 -16.60 5.06
C PRO A 3 4.06 -15.08 5.19
N PHE A 4 5.22 -14.60 5.64
CA PHE A 4 5.40 -13.17 5.90
C PHE A 4 5.76 -12.40 4.64
N SER A 5 4.79 -12.23 3.72
CA SER A 5 4.86 -11.26 2.64
C SER A 5 4.61 -9.84 3.17
N GLN A 6 5.14 -8.83 2.50
CA GLN A 6 4.94 -7.38 2.78
C GLN A 6 3.48 -7.00 3.01
N VAL A 7 2.58 -7.72 2.35
CA VAL A 7 1.13 -7.63 2.49
C VAL A 7 0.72 -7.78 3.96
N GLN A 8 1.30 -8.71 4.73
CA GLN A 8 0.86 -8.97 6.10
C GLN A 8 1.18 -7.84 7.10
N LEU A 9 2.25 -7.07 6.91
CA LEU A 9 2.57 -5.96 7.82
C LEU A 9 1.67 -4.75 7.54
N ALA A 10 1.52 -4.39 6.26
CA ALA A 10 0.57 -3.38 5.83
C ALA A 10 -0.84 -3.80 6.28
N GLN A 11 -1.21 -5.06 6.06
CA GLN A 11 -2.48 -5.65 6.47
C GLN A 11 -2.63 -5.69 7.99
N ALA A 12 -1.59 -5.90 8.80
CA ALA A 12 -1.68 -5.85 10.26
C ALA A 12 -1.89 -4.42 10.79
N VAL A 13 -1.24 -3.42 10.18
CA VAL A 13 -1.45 -2.00 10.49
C VAL A 13 -2.84 -1.55 10.02
N LEU A 14 -3.22 -1.93 8.80
CA LEU A 14 -4.55 -1.76 8.22
C LEU A 14 -5.60 -2.39 9.13
N GLN A 15 -5.49 -3.67 9.47
CA GLN A 15 -6.42 -4.36 10.35
C GLN A 15 -6.54 -3.67 11.71
N ARG A 16 -5.43 -3.26 12.33
CA ARG A 16 -5.48 -2.55 13.61
C ARG A 16 -6.25 -1.22 13.50
N LYS A 17 -6.04 -0.44 12.44
CA LYS A 17 -6.77 0.81 12.20
C LYS A 17 -8.20 0.58 11.71
N LEU A 18 -8.46 -0.49 10.97
CA LEU A 18 -9.79 -0.94 10.58
C LEU A 18 -10.64 -1.27 11.83
N TYR A 19 -10.05 -1.79 12.91
CA TYR A 19 -10.78 -1.98 14.17
C TYR A 19 -11.02 -0.67 14.96
N ALA A 20 -10.36 0.43 14.59
CA ALA A 20 -10.44 1.70 15.29
C ALA A 20 -11.32 2.71 14.52
N GLY A 21 -12.61 2.74 14.83
CA GLY A 21 -13.49 3.89 14.55
C GLY A 21 -13.58 4.35 13.09
N ARG A 22 -14.00 5.62 12.92
CA ARG A 22 -14.03 6.33 11.63
C ARG A 22 -12.70 7.04 11.39
N LEU A 23 -12.24 7.06 10.15
CA LEU A 23 -10.98 7.67 9.71
C LEU A 23 -11.18 9.13 9.33
N GLU A 24 -10.33 10.00 9.88
CA GLU A 24 -10.18 11.39 9.40
C GLU A 24 -9.61 11.41 7.97
N ASP A 25 -9.82 12.51 7.24
CA ASP A 25 -9.44 12.64 5.83
C ASP A 25 -7.92 12.37 5.61
N GLU A 26 -7.04 12.87 6.48
CA GLU A 26 -5.58 12.66 6.39
C GLU A 26 -5.17 11.20 6.65
N GLU A 27 -5.88 10.51 7.54
CA GLU A 27 -5.62 9.10 7.82
C GLU A 27 -6.08 8.21 6.67
N LEU A 28 -7.24 8.55 6.08
CA LEU A 28 -7.75 7.89 4.90
C LEU A 28 -6.78 8.04 3.73
N ASP A 29 -6.32 9.25 3.45
CA ASP A 29 -5.36 9.53 2.38
C ASP A 29 -4.08 8.71 2.54
N SER A 30 -3.51 8.68 3.75
CA SER A 30 -2.29 7.93 4.05
C SER A 30 -2.48 6.42 3.84
N LEU A 31 -3.60 5.87 4.33
CA LEU A 31 -3.90 4.45 4.20
C LEU A 31 -4.26 4.06 2.76
N ALA A 32 -4.90 4.95 2.01
CA ALA A 32 -5.22 4.74 0.60
C ALA A 32 -3.94 4.62 -0.23
N VAL A 33 -2.93 5.48 0.02
CA VAL A 33 -1.62 5.39 -0.65
C VAL A 33 -0.91 4.07 -0.31
N ILE A 34 -0.98 3.62 0.95
CA ILE A 34 -0.39 2.34 1.37
C ILE A 34 -1.10 1.16 0.69
N ALA A 35 -2.44 1.14 0.70
CA ALA A 35 -3.23 0.10 0.05
C ALA A 35 -2.96 0.03 -1.45
N MET A 36 -2.68 1.17 -2.10
CA MET A 36 -2.35 1.24 -3.53
C MET A 36 -0.87 1.02 -3.85
N GLY A 37 -0.04 0.73 -2.85
CA GLY A 37 1.38 0.42 -3.03
C GLY A 37 1.62 -0.81 -3.90
N GLY A 38 0.82 -1.87 -3.73
CA GLY A 38 0.90 -3.10 -4.53
C GLY A 38 0.59 -2.85 -6.01
N VAL A 39 -0.59 -2.29 -6.29
CA VAL A 39 -0.99 -1.85 -7.65
C VAL A 39 0.06 -0.96 -8.29
N ALA A 40 0.60 0.02 -7.56
CA ALA A 40 1.61 0.93 -8.08
C ALA A 40 2.92 0.19 -8.44
N ALA A 41 3.38 -0.71 -7.57
CA ALA A 41 4.56 -1.54 -7.80
C ALA A 41 4.40 -2.46 -9.01
N GLU A 42 3.23 -3.09 -9.16
CA GLU A 42 2.91 -3.91 -10.33
C GLU A 42 2.85 -3.07 -11.61
N ALA A 43 2.17 -1.93 -11.59
CA ALA A 43 2.03 -1.04 -12.75
C ALA A 43 3.35 -0.42 -13.22
N ILE A 44 4.34 -0.27 -12.33
CA ILE A 44 5.70 0.17 -12.71
C ILE A 44 6.45 -0.97 -13.42
N LYS A 45 6.25 -2.23 -13.01
CA LYS A 45 7.04 -3.38 -13.45
C LYS A 45 6.44 -4.13 -14.63
N TYR A 46 5.12 -4.14 -14.75
CA TYR A 46 4.37 -4.90 -15.74
C TYR A 46 3.40 -3.98 -16.48
N GLU A 47 3.33 -4.11 -17.80
CA GLU A 47 2.37 -3.36 -18.63
C GLU A 47 0.91 -3.78 -18.37
N GLU A 48 0.71 -4.95 -17.76
CA GLU A 48 -0.60 -5.49 -17.39
C GLU A 48 -0.66 -5.74 -15.88
N VAL A 49 -1.69 -5.23 -15.22
CA VAL A 49 -1.85 -5.34 -13.77
C VAL A 49 -2.74 -6.55 -13.46
N ILE A 50 -2.16 -7.60 -12.88
CA ILE A 50 -2.79 -8.92 -12.73
C ILE A 50 -3.33 -9.12 -11.30
N GLY A 51 -2.83 -8.38 -10.29
CA GLY A 51 -3.10 -8.62 -8.86
C GLY A 51 -3.98 -7.60 -8.14
N GLN A 52 -4.70 -6.71 -8.83
CA GLN A 52 -5.32 -5.52 -8.22
C GLN A 52 -6.47 -5.77 -7.23
N THR A 53 -7.10 -6.95 -7.26
CA THR A 53 -8.38 -7.19 -6.57
C THR A 53 -8.29 -7.04 -5.05
N GLU A 54 -7.19 -7.51 -4.44
CA GLU A 54 -7.00 -7.42 -2.98
C GLU A 54 -6.77 -5.97 -2.55
N ASP A 55 -5.89 -5.25 -3.25
CA ASP A 55 -5.57 -3.86 -2.96
C ASP A 55 -6.79 -2.93 -3.11
N LEU A 56 -7.63 -3.17 -4.14
CA LEU A 56 -8.88 -2.43 -4.34
C LEU A 56 -9.94 -2.74 -3.27
N PHE A 57 -9.97 -3.97 -2.78
CA PHE A 57 -10.87 -4.36 -1.69
C PHE A 57 -10.48 -3.70 -0.36
N ASP A 58 -9.18 -3.63 -0.07
CA ASP A 58 -8.66 -2.93 1.09
C ASP A 58 -8.94 -1.42 1.00
N LEU A 59 -8.75 -0.82 -0.18
CA LEU A 59 -9.10 0.58 -0.42
C LEU A 59 -10.59 0.85 -0.21
N GLN A 60 -11.48 0.01 -0.74
CA GLN A 60 -12.91 0.14 -0.54
C GLN A 60 -13.28 0.03 0.95
N SER A 61 -12.62 -0.88 1.68
CA SER A 61 -12.83 -1.07 3.12
C SER A 61 -12.40 0.16 3.93
N LEU A 62 -11.37 0.88 3.48
CA LEU A 62 -10.94 2.15 4.06
C LEU A 62 -11.92 3.28 3.78
N MET A 63 -12.36 3.44 2.53
CA MET A 63 -13.33 4.46 2.13
C MET A 63 -14.65 4.34 2.92
N ASN A 64 -15.10 3.11 3.15
CA ASN A 64 -16.30 2.82 3.94
C ASN A 64 -16.17 3.25 5.42
N LYS A 65 -14.96 3.55 5.90
CA LYS A 65 -14.69 4.02 7.27
C LYS A 65 -14.37 5.49 7.35
N SER A 66 -14.37 6.20 6.22
CA SER A 66 -14.29 7.66 6.21
C SER A 66 -15.30 8.28 7.18
N GLN A 67 -14.93 9.38 7.84
CA GLN A 67 -15.88 10.15 8.64
C GLN A 67 -17.04 10.69 7.80
N LYS A 68 -16.77 11.02 6.54
CA LYS A 68 -17.73 11.52 5.56
C LYS A 68 -18.05 10.44 4.56
N GLU A 69 -19.32 10.27 4.22
CA GLU A 69 -19.69 9.42 3.09
C GLU A 69 -19.13 10.05 1.80
N LEU A 70 -18.35 9.26 1.07
CA LEU A 70 -17.76 9.66 -0.19
C LEU A 70 -18.71 9.29 -1.33
N SER A 71 -19.00 10.24 -2.20
CA SER A 71 -19.66 9.98 -3.47
C SER A 71 -18.82 9.08 -4.38
N ASP A 72 -19.44 8.44 -5.36
CA ASP A 72 -18.73 7.60 -6.33
C ASP A 72 -17.59 8.36 -7.05
N SER A 73 -17.80 9.65 -7.34
CA SER A 73 -16.77 10.50 -7.94
C SER A 73 -15.61 10.76 -6.98
N GLU A 74 -15.87 10.96 -5.69
CA GLU A 74 -14.82 11.17 -4.69
C GLU A 74 -14.02 9.89 -4.48
N GLN A 75 -14.69 8.74 -4.43
CA GLN A 75 -14.02 7.43 -4.35
C GLN A 75 -13.11 7.21 -5.57
N GLN A 76 -13.59 7.44 -6.80
CA GLN A 76 -12.77 7.32 -8.00
C GLN A 76 -11.58 8.29 -8.01
N ASN A 77 -11.79 9.54 -7.57
CA ASN A 77 -10.73 10.53 -7.49
C ASN A 77 -9.66 10.13 -6.47
N LEU A 78 -10.07 9.65 -5.29
CA LEU A 78 -9.18 9.15 -4.26
C LEU A 78 -8.37 7.94 -4.75
N THR A 79 -9.00 6.98 -5.41
CA THR A 79 -8.28 5.82 -6.01
C THR A 79 -7.20 6.29 -6.98
N ARG A 80 -7.56 7.15 -7.94
CA ARG A 80 -6.62 7.65 -8.95
C ARG A 80 -5.47 8.42 -8.32
N TRP A 81 -5.78 9.28 -7.35
CA TRP A 81 -4.77 10.05 -6.63
C TRP A 81 -3.84 9.15 -5.82
N ALA A 82 -4.39 8.19 -5.08
CA ALA A 82 -3.62 7.28 -4.24
C ALA A 82 -2.63 6.44 -5.06
N VAL A 83 -3.07 5.87 -6.19
CA VAL A 83 -2.20 5.15 -7.13
C VAL A 83 -1.10 6.08 -7.66
N SER A 84 -1.46 7.28 -8.12
CA SER A 84 -0.46 8.24 -8.64
C SER A 84 0.56 8.62 -7.57
N ARG A 85 0.13 8.80 -6.32
CA ARG A 85 1.02 9.15 -5.21
C ARG A 85 1.92 7.98 -4.82
N ALA A 86 1.39 6.75 -4.77
CA ALA A 86 2.18 5.54 -4.54
C ALA A 86 3.24 5.33 -5.63
N VAL A 87 2.88 5.51 -6.91
CA VAL A 87 3.84 5.48 -8.03
C VAL A 87 4.94 6.53 -7.85
N GLY A 88 4.57 7.76 -7.46
CA GLY A 88 5.52 8.83 -7.16
C GLY A 88 6.51 8.41 -6.06
N LEU A 89 6.00 7.91 -4.92
CA LEU A 89 6.84 7.45 -3.81
C LEU A 89 7.82 6.34 -4.22
N LEU A 90 7.35 5.35 -4.98
CA LEU A 90 8.19 4.24 -5.44
C LEU A 90 9.29 4.71 -6.41
N ARG A 91 8.98 5.67 -7.29
CA ARG A 91 9.96 6.26 -8.22
C ARG A 91 10.96 7.17 -7.51
N GLU A 92 10.48 8.01 -6.59
CA GLU A 92 11.32 8.91 -5.79
C GLU A 92 12.31 8.15 -4.89
N ASN A 93 11.96 6.92 -4.51
CA ASN A 93 12.75 6.06 -3.62
C ASN A 93 13.17 4.76 -4.32
N SER A 94 13.48 4.80 -5.62
CA SER A 94 13.77 3.62 -6.45
C SER A 94 14.86 2.73 -5.85
N ASP A 95 15.95 3.32 -5.37
CA ASP A 95 17.08 2.58 -4.83
C ASP A 95 16.70 1.81 -3.56
N ALA A 96 15.94 2.45 -2.66
CA ALA A 96 15.45 1.81 -1.44
C ALA A 96 14.43 0.71 -1.76
N TYR A 97 13.57 0.94 -2.75
CA TYR A 97 12.61 -0.03 -3.24
C TYR A 97 13.29 -1.28 -3.84
N GLU A 98 14.32 -1.09 -4.65
CA GLU A 98 15.10 -2.21 -5.24
C GLU A 98 15.80 -3.04 -4.17
N ARG A 99 16.48 -2.41 -3.21
CA ARG A 99 17.11 -3.11 -2.07
C ARG A 99 16.10 -3.90 -1.24
N LEU A 100 14.94 -3.30 -0.99
CA LEU A 100 13.84 -3.96 -0.30
C LEU A 100 13.36 -5.20 -1.07
N MET A 101 13.10 -5.05 -2.38
CA MET A 101 12.66 -6.14 -3.24
C MET A 101 13.68 -7.28 -3.32
N GLU A 102 14.98 -6.95 -3.35
CA GLU A 102 16.05 -7.94 -3.31
C GLU A 102 16.00 -8.77 -2.01
N LYS A 103 15.94 -8.12 -0.83
CA LYS A 103 15.85 -8.82 0.46
C LYS A 103 14.60 -9.68 0.58
N MET A 104 13.47 -9.14 0.14
CA MET A 104 12.19 -9.85 0.10
C MET A 104 12.26 -11.14 -0.72
N SER A 105 12.91 -11.09 -1.88
CA SER A 105 13.08 -12.26 -2.76
C SER A 105 13.91 -13.38 -2.10
N GLN A 106 14.74 -13.02 -1.12
CA GLN A 106 15.57 -13.92 -0.33
C GLN A 106 14.84 -14.45 0.92
N ASN A 107 13.54 -14.17 1.08
CA ASN A 107 12.75 -14.46 2.29
C ASN A 107 13.36 -13.84 3.56
N ALA A 108 13.98 -12.66 3.43
CA ALA A 108 14.52 -11.93 4.56
C ALA A 108 13.42 -11.57 5.58
N THR A 109 13.82 -11.41 6.83
CA THR A 109 12.95 -10.93 7.91
C THR A 109 12.54 -9.47 7.69
N VAL A 110 11.47 -9.05 8.38
CA VAL A 110 11.04 -7.64 8.39
C VAL A 110 12.16 -6.72 8.86
N PHE A 111 12.95 -7.15 9.86
CA PHE A 111 14.08 -6.38 10.35
C PHE A 111 15.13 -6.14 9.26
N GLU A 112 15.52 -7.19 8.54
CA GLU A 112 16.48 -7.09 7.42
C GLU A 112 15.94 -6.25 6.25
N CYS A 113 14.62 -6.28 6.02
CA CYS A 113 13.96 -5.41 5.05
C CYS A 113 14.05 -3.93 5.46
N ILE A 114 13.85 -3.62 6.74
CA ILE A 114 14.00 -2.25 7.26
C ILE A 114 15.44 -1.77 7.10
N GLN A 115 16.43 -2.59 7.48
CA GLN A 115 17.85 -2.23 7.30
C GLN A 115 18.17 -1.92 5.84
N ALA A 116 17.64 -2.71 4.90
CA ALA A 116 17.83 -2.47 3.48
C ALA A 116 17.17 -1.18 2.98
N ILE A 117 16.02 -0.79 3.53
CA ILE A 117 15.40 0.51 3.23
C ILE A 117 16.28 1.64 3.77
N GLU A 118 16.74 1.53 5.01
CA GLU A 118 17.56 2.55 5.70
C GLU A 118 19.00 2.65 5.15
N GLY A 119 19.45 1.65 4.37
CA GLY A 119 20.80 1.59 3.83
C GLY A 119 21.85 1.22 4.87
N LEU A 120 21.46 0.45 5.89
CA LEU A 120 22.30 0.00 7.00
C LEU A 120 22.95 -1.37 6.74
#